data_AF-A0AAJ0V6Y2-F1
#
_entry.id   AF-A0AAJ0V6Y2-F1
#
_cell.length_a   1.000
_cell.length_b   1.000
_cell.length_c   1.000
_cell.angle_alpha   90.00
_cell.angle_beta   90.00
_cell.angle_gamma   90.00
#
_symmetry.space_group_name_H-M   'P 1'
#
loop_
_entity.id
_entity.type
_entity.pdbx_description
1 polymer ?
#
loop_
_entity_poly.entity_id
_entity_poly.type
_entity_poly.pdbx_seq_one_letter_code
_entity_poly.pdbx_strand_id
1 'polypeptide(L)'
;MRRIYFLLPDADTARVIVDELLVKRIEWRHIHVVANDQVPLENLPEASIAQSSDLLPALARGTAAGGVTGALAGLAAIAFPPAGLTIAGGAVVAFAIAGAGFGAWVGTMIGVSVPNTRLRHFEDAVEKGELLMMIDVHRDRVEEIEALIKQHHPDAHLEGTDPTIPAFP
;
A
#
# COMPACT_ATOMS: atom_id res chain seq x y z
N MET A 1 5.85 15.01 -3.75
CA MET A 1 6.61 13.78 -4.05
C MET A 1 6.05 13.15 -5.31
N ARG A 2 6.88 12.43 -6.06
CA ARG A 2 6.52 11.49 -7.14
C ARG A 2 7.25 10.18 -6.86
N ARG A 3 6.60 9.06 -7.17
CA ARG A 3 7.22 7.73 -7.08
C ARG A 3 7.63 7.26 -8.46
N ILE A 4 8.86 6.82 -8.57
CA ILE A 4 9.44 6.23 -9.78
C ILE A 4 9.52 4.72 -9.55
N TYR A 5 9.19 3.94 -10.58
CA TYR A 5 9.21 2.48 -10.55
C TYR A 5 10.31 1.96 -11.47
N PHE A 6 11.17 1.10 -10.92
CA PHE A 6 12.21 0.40 -11.65
C PHE A 6 12.09 -1.11 -11.42
N LEU A 7 12.13 -1.88 -12.50
CA LEU A 7 12.37 -3.32 -12.42
C LEU A 7 13.86 -3.58 -12.50
N LEU A 8 14.34 -4.39 -11.55
CA LEU A 8 15.75 -4.73 -11.39
C LEU A 8 15.91 -6.24 -11.54
N PRO A 9 16.98 -6.71 -12.18
CA PRO A 9 17.19 -8.13 -12.44
C PRO A 9 17.54 -8.93 -11.18
N ASP A 10 18.21 -8.31 -10.21
CA ASP A 10 18.75 -9.01 -9.04
C ASP A 10 18.94 -8.08 -7.81
N ALA A 11 19.13 -8.70 -6.65
CA ALA A 11 19.29 -8.00 -5.37
C ALA A 11 20.63 -7.27 -5.23
N ASP A 12 21.69 -7.68 -5.94
CA ASP A 12 22.99 -7.02 -5.88
C ASP A 12 22.95 -5.69 -6.65
N THR A 13 22.33 -5.68 -7.84
CA THR A 13 22.01 -4.47 -8.60
C THR A 13 21.17 -3.51 -7.77
N ALA A 14 20.13 -4.03 -7.10
CA ALA A 14 19.31 -3.23 -6.19
C ALA A 14 20.16 -2.59 -5.07
N ARG A 15 21.07 -3.34 -4.45
CA ARG A 15 21.91 -2.83 -3.36
C ARG A 15 22.82 -1.69 -3.82
N VAL A 16 23.45 -1.84 -4.99
CA VAL A 16 24.29 -0.79 -5.57
C VAL A 16 23.49 0.48 -5.84
N ILE A 17 22.28 0.35 -6.42
CA ILE A 17 21.40 1.50 -6.66
C ILE A 17 20.99 2.17 -5.33
N VAL A 18 20.65 1.39 -4.30
CA VAL A 18 20.32 1.97 -2.98
C VAL A 18 21.49 2.79 -2.43
N ASP A 19 22.70 2.26 -2.46
CA ASP A 19 23.89 2.96 -1.96
C ASP A 19 24.14 4.28 -2.72
N GLU A 20 23.98 4.28 -4.05
CA GLU A 20 24.07 5.49 -4.85
C GLU A 20 23.00 6.54 -4.50
N LEU A 21 21.76 6.11 -4.29
CA LEU A 21 20.66 7.00 -3.91
C LEU A 21 20.89 7.61 -2.51
N LEU A 22 21.44 6.84 -1.58
CA LEU A 22 21.82 7.34 -0.25
C LEU A 22 22.91 8.43 -0.35
N VAL A 23 23.93 8.22 -1.19
CA VAL A 23 24.96 9.24 -1.47
C VAL A 23 24.34 10.51 -2.08
N LYS A 24 23.28 10.35 -2.89
CA LYS A 24 22.49 11.44 -3.47
C LYS A 24 21.44 12.05 -2.52
N ARG A 25 21.55 11.76 -1.22
CA ARG A 25 20.72 12.31 -0.14
C ARG A 25 19.24 11.92 -0.26
N ILE A 26 18.93 10.80 -0.92
CA ILE A 26 17.61 10.17 -0.82
C ILE A 26 17.66 9.27 0.40
N GLU A 27 16.85 9.58 1.40
CA GLU A 27 16.83 8.82 2.65
C GLU A 27 16.27 7.40 2.44
N TRP A 28 16.73 6.45 3.26
CA TRP A 28 16.27 5.05 3.26
C TRP A 28 14.75 4.91 3.28
N ARG A 29 14.04 5.80 3.98
CA ARG A 29 12.56 5.79 4.08
C ARG A 29 11.84 6.07 2.76
N HIS A 30 12.53 6.62 1.77
CA HIS A 30 11.98 6.99 0.47
C HIS A 30 12.31 5.95 -0.61
N ILE A 31 12.97 4.87 -0.25
CA ILE A 31 13.32 3.78 -1.15
C ILE A 31 12.60 2.55 -0.64
N HIS A 32 11.94 1.80 -1.51
CA HIS A 32 11.21 0.59 -1.16
C HIS A 32 11.42 -0.45 -2.23
N VAL A 33 11.74 -1.68 -1.83
CA VAL A 33 11.97 -2.80 -2.74
C VAL A 33 10.96 -3.90 -2.43
N VAL A 34 10.36 -4.45 -3.49
CA VAL A 34 9.47 -5.61 -3.46
C VAL A 34 10.12 -6.72 -4.27
N ALA A 35 10.20 -7.92 -3.71
CA ALA A 35 10.66 -9.12 -4.40
C ALA A 35 9.75 -10.29 -4.00
N ASN A 36 9.90 -11.43 -4.67
CA ASN A 36 9.21 -12.66 -4.29
C ASN A 36 9.88 -13.33 -3.08
N ASP A 37 9.18 -14.30 -2.46
CA ASP A 37 9.68 -15.03 -1.27
C ASP A 37 10.97 -15.84 -1.53
N GLN A 38 11.37 -16.00 -2.80
CA GLN A 38 12.56 -16.75 -3.20
C GLN A 38 13.83 -15.89 -3.23
N VAL A 39 13.70 -14.57 -3.29
CA VAL A 39 14.83 -13.63 -3.35
C VAL A 39 15.07 -13.01 -1.97
N PRO A 40 16.19 -13.32 -1.29
CA PRO A 40 16.48 -12.75 0.01
C PRO A 40 16.79 -11.25 -0.11
N LEU A 41 15.99 -10.40 0.54
CA LEU A 41 16.15 -8.95 0.59
C LEU A 41 17.11 -8.49 1.70
N GLU A 42 18.15 -9.27 2.02
CA GLU A 42 19.08 -8.93 3.09
C GLU A 42 19.80 -7.60 2.82
N ASN A 43 19.63 -6.66 3.76
CA ASN A 43 20.16 -5.29 3.69
C ASN A 43 19.57 -4.43 2.57
N LEU A 44 18.32 -4.69 2.16
CA LEU A 44 17.55 -3.81 1.26
C LEU A 44 16.37 -3.16 2.01
N PRO A 45 15.93 -1.96 1.59
CA PRO A 45 14.77 -1.31 2.18
C PRO A 45 13.50 -2.03 1.73
N GLU A 46 13.07 -3.03 2.49
CA GLU A 46 11.87 -3.81 2.19
C GLU A 46 10.61 -2.94 2.29
N ALA A 47 9.70 -3.09 1.32
CA ALA A 47 8.42 -2.38 1.36
C ALA A 47 7.57 -2.87 2.55
N SER A 48 7.11 -1.94 3.38
CA SER A 48 6.20 -2.23 4.49
C SER A 48 4.92 -2.90 3.97
N ILE A 49 4.32 -3.82 4.76
CA ILE A 49 3.01 -4.43 4.50
C ILE A 49 1.95 -3.35 4.16
N ALA A 50 2.03 -2.16 4.77
CA ALA A 50 1.10 -1.06 4.49
C ALA A 50 1.26 -0.43 3.09
N GLN A 51 2.40 -0.66 2.42
CA GLN A 51 2.71 -0.16 1.08
C GLN A 51 2.56 -1.24 0.00
N SER A 52 2.80 -2.52 0.34
CA SER A 52 2.67 -3.67 -0.56
C SER A 52 1.26 -4.23 -0.64
N SER A 53 0.38 -3.92 0.32
CA SER A 53 -0.98 -4.46 0.36
C SER A 53 -2.07 -3.37 0.23
N ASP A 54 -3.24 -3.77 -0.27
CA ASP A 54 -4.42 -2.90 -0.37
C ASP A 54 -5.10 -2.65 1.00
N LEU A 55 -4.34 -2.74 2.10
CA LEU A 55 -4.82 -2.63 3.48
C LEU A 55 -5.58 -1.34 3.76
N LEU A 56 -5.05 -0.18 3.36
CA LEU A 56 -5.70 1.11 3.62
C LEU A 56 -6.99 1.29 2.78
N PRO A 57 -6.99 1.02 1.47
CA PRO A 57 -8.23 0.96 0.69
C PRO A 57 -9.26 -0.04 1.24
N ALA A 58 -8.82 -1.23 1.65
CA ALA A 58 -9.70 -2.28 2.18
C ALA A 58 -10.25 -1.93 3.56
N LEU A 59 -9.44 -1.33 4.44
CA LEU A 59 -9.86 -0.78 5.72
C LEU A 59 -10.92 0.31 5.52
N ALA A 60 -10.68 1.26 4.60
CA ALA A 60 -11.62 2.35 4.34
C ALA A 60 -12.97 1.82 3.81
N ARG A 61 -12.93 0.90 2.82
CA ARG A 61 -14.14 0.26 2.27
C ARG A 61 -14.86 -0.56 3.33
N GLY A 62 -14.13 -1.34 4.12
CA GLY A 62 -14.67 -2.16 5.21
C GLY A 62 -15.33 -1.32 6.28
N THR A 63 -14.68 -0.24 6.72
CA THR A 63 -15.23 0.71 7.71
C THR A 63 -16.51 1.35 7.20
N ALA A 64 -16.52 1.83 5.95
CA ALA A 64 -17.69 2.49 5.36
C ALA A 64 -18.87 1.51 5.19
N ALA A 65 -18.62 0.34 4.59
CA ALA A 65 -19.65 -0.67 4.38
C ALA A 65 -20.20 -1.20 5.71
N GLY A 66 -19.31 -1.45 6.68
CA GLY A 66 -19.67 -1.87 8.02
C GLY A 66 -20.48 -0.82 8.77
N GLY A 67 -20.11 0.45 8.67
CA GLY A 67 -20.81 1.56 9.30
C GLY A 67 -22.23 1.77 8.75
N VAL A 68 -22.38 1.72 7.42
CA VAL A 68 -23.69 1.80 6.75
C VAL A 68 -24.57 0.62 7.17
N THR A 69 -24.02 -0.60 7.15
CA THR A 69 -24.75 -1.81 7.53
C THR A 69 -25.17 -1.77 9.01
N GLY A 70 -24.27 -1.32 9.88
CA GLY A 70 -24.55 -1.12 11.30
C GLY A 70 -25.64 -0.07 11.54
N ALA A 71 -25.60 1.07 10.85
CA ALA A 71 -26.63 2.09 10.95
C ALA A 71 -28.01 1.55 10.52
N LEU A 72 -28.07 0.80 9.40
CA LEU A 72 -29.31 0.16 8.94
C LEU A 72 -29.84 -0.87 9.94
N ALA A 73 -28.96 -1.68 10.54
CA ALA A 73 -29.32 -2.62 11.59
C ALA A 73 -29.86 -1.89 12.85
N GLY A 74 -29.24 -0.78 13.24
CA GLY A 74 -29.72 0.05 14.35
C GLY A 74 -31.09 0.67 14.08
N LEU A 75 -31.35 1.12 12.84
CA LEU A 75 -32.67 1.61 12.41
C LEU A 75 -33.72 0.48 12.42
N ALA A 76 -33.36 -0.70 11.93
CA ALA A 76 -34.24 -1.87 11.97
C ALA A 76 -34.57 -2.29 13.41
N ALA A 77 -33.61 -2.20 14.33
CA ALA A 77 -33.83 -2.48 15.75
C ALA A 77 -34.80 -1.48 16.39
N ILE A 78 -34.75 -0.20 16.01
CA ILE A 78 -35.73 0.80 16.47
C ILE A 78 -37.13 0.50 15.88
N ALA A 79 -37.21 0.16 14.60
CA ALA A 79 -38.47 -0.14 13.92
C ALA A 79 -39.11 -1.44 14.42
N PHE A 80 -38.29 -2.44 14.78
CA PHE A 80 -38.71 -3.74 15.28
C PHE A 80 -37.99 -4.08 16.59
N PRO A 81 -38.45 -3.51 17.72
CA PRO A 81 -37.78 -3.72 19.00
C PRO A 81 -37.87 -5.19 19.45
N PRO A 82 -36.74 -5.87 19.69
CA PRO A 82 -36.77 -7.22 20.22
C PRO A 82 -37.24 -7.21 21.69
N ALA A 83 -38.15 -8.14 22.01
CA ALA A 83 -38.57 -8.49 23.38
C ALA A 83 -38.80 -7.31 24.36
N GLY A 84 -39.48 -6.25 23.92
CA GLY A 84 -39.89 -5.14 24.80
C GLY A 84 -38.79 -4.16 25.19
N LEU A 85 -37.62 -4.19 24.53
CA LEU A 85 -36.56 -3.21 24.74
C LEU A 85 -36.93 -1.85 24.16
N THR A 86 -36.85 -0.79 24.97
CA THR A 86 -36.94 0.58 24.47
C THR A 86 -35.62 0.99 23.87
N ILE A 87 -35.54 1.03 22.55
CA ILE A 87 -34.33 1.42 21.82
C ILE A 87 -34.34 2.93 21.59
N ALA A 88 -33.45 3.64 22.27
CA ALA A 88 -33.24 5.08 22.07
C ALA A 88 -32.44 5.36 20.79
N GLY A 89 -32.54 6.59 20.27
CA GLY A 89 -31.85 6.99 19.03
C GLY A 89 -30.33 6.78 19.03
N GLY A 90 -29.69 6.72 20.20
CA GLY A 90 -28.27 6.39 20.34
C GLY A 90 -27.89 4.98 19.85
N ALA A 91 -28.86 4.06 19.72
CA ALA A 91 -28.61 2.72 19.20
C ALA A 91 -28.13 2.75 17.74
N VAL A 92 -28.67 3.63 16.90
CA VAL A 92 -28.20 3.74 15.50
C VAL A 92 -26.71 4.06 15.45
N VAL A 93 -26.27 4.99 16.29
CA VAL A 93 -24.86 5.39 16.38
C VAL A 93 -24.01 4.24 16.94
N ALA A 94 -24.47 3.57 18.00
CA ALA A 94 -23.75 2.44 18.59
C ALA A 94 -23.57 1.27 17.60
N PHE A 95 -24.63 0.91 16.88
CA PHE A 95 -24.57 -0.14 15.86
C PHE A 95 -23.74 0.30 14.65
N ALA A 96 -23.78 1.57 14.24
CA ALA A 96 -22.92 2.09 13.18
C ALA A 96 -21.43 2.01 13.56
N ILE A 97 -21.06 2.40 14.78
CA ILE A 97 -19.68 2.29 15.28
C ILE A 97 -19.25 0.82 15.36
N ALA A 98 -20.09 -0.05 15.91
CA ALA A 98 -19.80 -1.48 15.99
C ALA A 98 -19.64 -2.12 14.61
N GLY A 99 -20.54 -1.79 13.68
CA GLY A 99 -20.49 -2.24 12.30
C GLY A 99 -19.24 -1.72 11.58
N ALA A 100 -18.89 -0.45 11.76
CA ALA A 100 -17.68 0.14 11.19
C ALA A 100 -16.41 -0.54 11.72
N GLY A 101 -16.34 -0.81 13.03
CA GLY A 101 -15.22 -1.54 13.64
C GLY A 101 -15.11 -2.97 13.13
N PHE A 102 -16.23 -3.69 13.03
CA PHE A 102 -16.24 -5.04 12.47
C PHE A 102 -15.86 -5.07 10.99
N GLY A 103 -16.43 -4.15 10.20
CA GLY A 103 -16.12 -4.02 8.78
C GLY A 103 -14.68 -3.60 8.53
N ALA A 104 -14.11 -2.72 9.36
CA ALA A 104 -12.69 -2.39 9.36
C ALA A 104 -11.83 -3.63 9.60
N TRP A 105 -12.16 -4.42 10.62
CA TRP A 105 -11.42 -5.65 10.93
C TRP A 105 -11.45 -6.66 9.79
N VAL A 106 -12.63 -6.98 9.25
CA VAL A 106 -12.78 -7.90 8.11
C VAL A 106 -12.10 -7.33 6.85
N GLY A 107 -12.28 -6.04 6.58
CA GLY A 107 -11.64 -5.35 5.45
C GLY A 107 -10.12 -5.41 5.52
N THR A 108 -9.54 -5.20 6.70
CA THR A 108 -8.09 -5.36 6.90
C THR A 108 -7.64 -6.79 6.69
N MET A 109 -8.36 -7.80 7.20
CA MET A 109 -8.00 -9.21 6.96
C MET A 109 -7.99 -9.57 5.47
N ILE A 110 -8.95 -9.07 4.70
CA ILE A 110 -8.98 -9.27 3.25
C ILE A 110 -7.82 -8.48 2.59
N GLY A 111 -7.61 -7.23 3.00
CA GLY A 111 -6.61 -6.34 2.40
C GLY A 111 -5.16 -6.76 2.64
N VAL A 112 -4.85 -7.41 3.75
CA VAL A 112 -3.49 -7.90 4.08
C VAL A 112 -3.01 -8.97 3.10
N SER A 113 -3.92 -9.77 2.53
CA SER A 113 -3.59 -10.86 1.61
C SER A 113 -3.72 -10.49 0.13
N VAL A 114 -4.15 -9.26 -0.19
CA VAL A 114 -4.33 -8.81 -1.58
C VAL A 114 -3.15 -7.91 -1.96
N PRO A 115 -2.32 -8.33 -2.95
CA PRO A 115 -1.27 -7.48 -3.50
C PRO A 115 -1.86 -6.15 -3.97
N ASN A 116 -1.16 -5.05 -3.70
CA ASN A 116 -1.61 -3.71 -4.08
C ASN A 116 -2.01 -3.69 -5.55
N THR A 117 -3.24 -3.23 -5.84
CA THR A 117 -3.80 -3.27 -7.19
C THR A 117 -2.96 -2.49 -8.21
N ARG A 118 -2.17 -1.50 -7.78
CA ARG A 118 -1.22 -0.75 -8.63
C ARG A 118 0.03 -1.55 -8.99
N LEU A 119 0.38 -2.55 -8.19
CA LEU A 119 1.55 -3.41 -8.40
C LEU A 119 1.25 -4.64 -9.27
N ARG A 120 -0.03 -4.89 -9.59
CA ARG A 120 -0.46 -6.03 -10.44
C ARG A 120 0.24 -6.09 -11.79
N HIS A 121 0.66 -4.96 -12.35
CA HIS A 121 1.39 -4.96 -13.62
C HIS A 121 2.83 -5.48 -13.49
N PHE A 122 3.40 -5.42 -12.28
CA PHE A 122 4.75 -5.89 -11.96
C PHE A 122 4.75 -7.29 -11.35
N GLU A 123 3.58 -7.84 -11.02
CA GLU A 123 3.44 -9.13 -10.34
C GLU A 123 4.08 -10.27 -11.14
N ASP A 124 3.86 -10.32 -12.45
CA ASP A 124 4.46 -11.32 -13.35
C ASP A 124 6.00 -11.22 -13.39
N ALA A 125 6.56 -10.01 -13.27
CA ALA A 125 8.00 -9.77 -13.26
C ALA A 125 8.61 -10.20 -11.92
N VAL A 126 7.96 -9.80 -10.82
CA VAL A 126 8.37 -10.17 -9.47
C VAL A 126 8.28 -11.68 -9.24
N GLU A 127 7.23 -12.34 -9.75
CA GLU A 127 7.10 -13.81 -9.67
C GLU A 127 8.21 -14.53 -10.44
N LYS A 128 8.72 -13.95 -11.54
CA LYS A 128 9.87 -14.48 -12.30
C LYS A 128 11.23 -14.26 -11.61
N GLY A 129 11.26 -13.53 -10.48
CA GLY A 129 12.47 -13.26 -9.71
C GLY A 129 13.06 -11.88 -9.89
N GLU A 130 12.42 -10.99 -10.67
CA GLU A 130 12.82 -9.59 -10.75
C GLU A 130 12.41 -8.83 -9.47
N LEU A 131 13.08 -7.72 -9.19
CA LEU A 131 12.79 -6.88 -8.03
C LEU A 131 12.17 -5.56 -8.48
N LEU A 132 11.07 -5.16 -7.85
CA LEU A 132 10.47 -3.85 -8.08
C LEU A 132 11.00 -2.85 -7.05
N MET A 133 11.77 -1.88 -7.50
CA MET A 133 12.23 -0.74 -6.70
C MET A 133 11.32 0.47 -6.94
N MET A 134 10.86 1.05 -5.84
CA MET A 134 10.04 2.24 -5.74
C MET A 134 10.82 3.35 -5.05
N ILE A 135 10.96 4.50 -5.70
CA ILE A 135 11.75 5.62 -5.18
C ILE A 135 10.87 6.87 -5.11
N ASP A 136 10.68 7.41 -3.91
CA ASP A 136 9.93 8.63 -3.64
C ASP A 136 10.85 9.85 -3.67
N VAL A 137 10.67 10.71 -4.66
CA VAL A 137 11.50 11.92 -4.83
C VAL A 137 10.66 13.18 -5.00
N HIS A 138 11.26 14.33 -4.74
CA HIS A 138 10.66 15.62 -5.10
C HIS A 138 10.52 15.72 -6.62
N ARG A 139 9.46 16.40 -7.10
CA ARG A 139 9.16 16.54 -8.53
C ARG A 139 10.36 17.06 -9.32
N ASP A 140 11.09 18.00 -8.73
CA ASP A 140 12.23 18.67 -9.34
C ASP A 140 13.47 17.77 -9.49
N ARG A 141 13.48 16.61 -8.80
CA ARG A 141 14.58 15.63 -8.84
C ARG A 141 14.27 14.37 -9.64
N VAL A 142 13.07 14.25 -10.21
CA VAL A 142 12.66 13.05 -10.95
C VAL A 142 13.60 12.81 -12.14
N GLU A 143 13.81 13.82 -12.97
CA GLU A 143 14.68 13.70 -14.16
C GLU A 143 16.15 13.42 -13.78
N GLU A 144 16.64 14.03 -12.69
CA GLU A 144 18.00 13.79 -12.17
C GLU A 144 18.21 12.30 -11.83
N ILE A 145 17.26 11.71 -11.11
CA ILE A 145 17.36 10.33 -10.61
C ILE A 145 17.10 9.33 -11.72
N GLU A 146 16.15 9.60 -12.61
CA GLU A 146 15.92 8.75 -13.78
C GLU A 146 17.16 8.70 -14.69
N ALA A 147 17.81 9.84 -14.92
CA ALA A 147 19.02 9.91 -15.73
C ALA A 147 20.19 9.18 -15.07
N LEU A 148 20.37 9.34 -13.75
CA LEU A 148 21.41 8.66 -12.98
C LEU A 148 21.30 7.13 -13.12
N ILE A 149 20.11 6.59 -12.84
CA ILE A 149 19.88 5.14 -12.85
C ILE A 149 20.04 4.59 -14.27
N LYS A 150 19.46 5.23 -15.29
CA LYS A 150 19.63 4.80 -16.69
C LYS A 150 21.08 4.83 -17.16
N GLN A 151 21.89 5.76 -16.65
CA GLN A 151 23.29 5.90 -17.05
C GLN A 151 24.20 4.86 -16.40
N HIS A 152 23.98 4.56 -15.11
CA HIS A 152 24.85 3.65 -14.37
C HIS A 152 24.38 2.18 -14.43
N HIS A 153 23.07 1.96 -14.61
CA HIS A 153 22.42 0.66 -14.53
C HIS A 153 21.48 0.46 -15.73
N PRO A 154 22.01 0.18 -16.94
CA PRO A 154 21.18 0.01 -18.15
C PRO A 154 20.23 -1.19 -18.07
N ASP A 155 20.51 -2.14 -17.17
CA ASP A 155 19.69 -3.32 -16.92
C ASP A 155 18.46 -3.01 -16.05
N ALA A 156 18.39 -1.80 -15.45
CA ALA A 156 17.22 -1.33 -14.72
C ALA A 156 16.16 -0.76 -15.70
N HIS A 157 15.05 -1.48 -15.87
CA HIS A 157 13.96 -1.03 -16.73
C HIS A 157 13.07 -0.01 -15.99
N LEU A 158 12.98 1.21 -16.54
CA LEU A 158 12.04 2.22 -16.08
C LEU A 158 10.64 1.87 -16.59
N GLU A 159 9.76 1.52 -15.66
CA GLU A 159 8.38 1.15 -15.97
C GLU A 159 7.38 2.31 -15.83
N GLY A 160 7.83 3.45 -15.29
CA GLY A 160 7.08 4.70 -15.31
C GLY A 160 7.10 5.48 -13.99
N THR A 161 6.30 6.55 -13.95
CA THR A 161 6.14 7.42 -12.79
C THR A 161 4.66 7.56 -12.43
N ASP A 162 4.31 7.31 -11.17
CA ASP A 162 2.94 7.56 -10.69
C ASP A 162 2.86 8.98 -10.11
N PRO A 163 2.02 9.86 -10.68
CA PRO A 163 1.91 11.25 -10.24
C PRO A 163 1.22 11.43 -8.88
N THR A 164 0.57 10.39 -8.32
CA THR A 164 -0.30 10.56 -7.15
C THR A 164 -0.11 9.47 -6.10
N ILE A 165 0.75 9.75 -5.12
CA ILE A 165 0.82 8.97 -3.87
C ILE A 165 0.61 9.92 -2.69
N PRO A 166 -0.34 9.62 -1.78
CA PRO A 166 -0.44 10.34 -0.51
C PRO A 166 0.83 10.08 0.31
N ALA A 167 1.40 11.12 0.91
CA ALA A 167 2.52 10.95 1.84
C ALA A 167 2.04 10.03 2.98
N PHE A 168 2.55 8.80 3.01
CA PHE A 168 2.30 7.91 4.15
C PHE A 168 3.14 8.42 5.33
N PRO A 169 2.55 8.49 6.54
CA PRO A 169 3.27 8.90 7.75
C PRO A 169 4.28 7.86 8.21
#